data_AF-Q2QQJ9-F1
#
_entry.id   AF-Q2QQJ9-F1
#
_cell.length_a   1.000
_cell.length_b   1.000
_cell.length_c   1.000
_cell.angle_alpha   90.00
_cell.angle_beta   90.00
_cell.angle_gamma   90.00
#
_symmetry.space_group_name_H-M   'P 1'
#
loop_
_entity.id
_entity.type
_entity.pdbx_description
1 polymer ?
#
loop_
_entity_poly.entity_id
_entity_poly.type
_entity_poly.pdbx_seq_one_letter_code
_entity_poly.pdbx_strand_id
1 'polypeptide(L)'
;MACVFAEVAARLLLTAAMPTVDTARSGDHGVDGKASLEIKTWQRFGLHVDLVEQLVALWEAVRNVHLDVGEPDQITWKFTNNGHYTASSAYHAQCCGAPSTNFNSLIWKPWAPGKCKFHAWLIIQNRVWTLDRLATRGWQNNGCCPLCRRETETALHHVATCRYTKRIWHLVSAWVGYQQMDPTEWEEAQSVKQWWENIANTPSVPKKGLRSLILLVVWEIWKERNRRIFDHKEVATNFLLMKIKEEASLWALAGAKRLRELIPHSV
;
A
#
# COMPACT_ATOMS: atom_id res chain seq x y z
N MET A 1 -12.10 -47.04 1.39
CA MET A 1 -12.56 -47.18 -0.02
C MET A 1 -11.87 -46.19 -0.97
N ALA A 2 -11.37 -45.02 -0.51
CA ALA A 2 -10.61 -44.06 -1.34
C ALA A 2 -9.18 -44.50 -1.70
N CYS A 3 -8.46 -45.24 -0.84
CA CYS A 3 -7.11 -45.77 -1.17
C CYS A 3 -7.12 -46.74 -2.36
N VAL A 4 -8.13 -47.61 -2.44
CA VAL A 4 -8.23 -48.60 -3.54
C VAL A 4 -8.53 -47.91 -4.87
N PHE A 5 -9.30 -46.82 -4.86
CA PHE A 5 -9.55 -46.03 -6.07
C PHE A 5 -8.31 -45.25 -6.55
N ALA A 6 -7.50 -44.70 -5.63
CA ALA A 6 -6.26 -44.02 -5.98
C ALA A 6 -5.20 -44.98 -6.55
N GLU A 7 -5.11 -46.18 -5.99
CA GLU A 7 -4.15 -47.20 -6.43
C GLU A 7 -4.55 -47.84 -7.77
N VAL A 8 -5.86 -48.03 -8.01
CA VAL A 8 -6.40 -48.48 -9.31
C VAL A 8 -6.28 -47.37 -10.37
N ALA A 9 -6.51 -46.11 -10.02
CA ALA A 9 -6.32 -44.98 -10.93
C ALA A 9 -4.83 -44.76 -11.29
N ALA A 10 -3.92 -44.89 -10.33
CA ALA A 10 -2.48 -44.81 -10.58
C ALA A 10 -1.98 -45.99 -11.44
N ARG A 11 -2.51 -47.21 -11.22
CA ARG A 11 -2.20 -48.37 -12.08
C ARG A 11 -2.78 -48.25 -13.48
N LEU A 12 -3.99 -47.69 -13.65
CA LEU A 12 -4.59 -47.39 -14.96
C LEU A 12 -3.83 -46.29 -15.72
N LEU A 13 -3.33 -45.26 -15.01
CA LEU A 13 -2.51 -44.20 -15.60
C LEU A 13 -1.11 -44.69 -16.01
N LEU A 14 -0.51 -45.61 -15.26
CA LEU A 14 0.78 -46.22 -15.60
C LEU A 14 0.67 -47.26 -16.74
N THR A 15 -0.44 -47.98 -16.83
CA THR A 15 -0.68 -48.93 -17.96
C THR A 15 -1.08 -48.21 -19.26
N ALA A 16 -1.73 -47.06 -19.19
CA ALA A 16 -2.00 -46.24 -20.37
C ALA A 16 -0.76 -45.50 -20.92
N ALA A 17 0.31 -45.37 -20.12
CA ALA A 17 1.52 -44.63 -20.46
C ALA A 17 2.70 -45.48 -20.95
N MET A 18 2.56 -46.82 -21.04
CA MET A 18 3.60 -47.68 -21.62
C MET A 18 3.21 -48.09 -23.04
N PRO A 19 3.89 -47.59 -24.09
CA PRO A 19 3.63 -48.07 -25.44
C PRO A 19 4.08 -49.53 -25.53
N THR A 20 3.17 -50.42 -25.93
CA THR A 20 3.53 -51.76 -26.35
C THR A 20 4.54 -51.66 -27.48
N VAL A 21 5.77 -52.11 -27.22
CA VAL A 21 6.81 -52.26 -28.24
C VAL A 21 6.38 -53.41 -29.14
N ASP A 22 5.57 -53.11 -30.15
CA ASP A 22 5.35 -54.03 -31.26
C ASP A 22 6.59 -54.04 -32.14
N THR A 23 7.22 -55.20 -32.19
CA THR A 23 8.35 -55.51 -33.05
C THR A 23 7.85 -55.75 -34.47
N ALA A 24 7.91 -54.73 -35.33
CA ALA A 24 7.84 -54.91 -36.79
C ALA A 24 8.64 -53.84 -37.55
N ARG A 25 9.39 -54.34 -38.53
CA ARG A 25 10.46 -53.73 -39.34
C ARG A 25 10.16 -52.38 -40.01
N SER A 26 11.27 -51.64 -40.17
CA SER A 26 11.66 -50.73 -41.26
C SER A 26 11.23 -49.28 -41.19
N GLY A 27 12.21 -48.39 -41.44
CA GLY A 27 11.99 -46.99 -41.82
C GLY A 27 12.50 -45.98 -40.81
N ASP A 28 13.73 -45.54 -41.02
CA ASP A 28 14.35 -44.34 -40.47
C ASP A 28 13.40 -43.13 -40.52
N HIS A 29 13.28 -42.36 -39.41
CA HIS A 29 12.87 -40.94 -39.29
C HIS A 29 12.22 -40.61 -37.92
N GLY A 30 12.86 -39.72 -37.15
CA GLY A 30 12.18 -38.72 -36.31
C GLY A 30 11.87 -39.07 -34.85
N VAL A 31 12.83 -38.82 -33.95
CA VAL A 31 12.64 -38.87 -32.48
C VAL A 31 11.73 -37.72 -31.96
N ASP A 32 11.52 -36.66 -32.76
CA ASP A 32 10.74 -35.48 -32.38
C ASP A 32 9.21 -35.64 -32.50
N GLY A 33 8.73 -36.65 -33.23
CA GLY A 33 7.29 -36.84 -33.49
C GLY A 33 6.51 -37.50 -32.34
N LYS A 34 7.16 -38.35 -31.54
CA LYS A 34 6.52 -39.10 -30.44
C LYS A 34 6.18 -38.20 -29.25
N ALA A 35 7.10 -37.31 -28.86
CA ALA A 35 6.85 -36.33 -27.80
C ALA A 35 5.71 -35.37 -28.17
N SER A 36 5.61 -34.99 -29.45
CA SER A 36 4.54 -34.10 -29.94
C SER A 36 3.16 -34.77 -29.97
N LEU A 37 3.08 -36.08 -30.27
CA LEU A 37 1.83 -36.83 -30.18
C LEU A 37 1.40 -37.05 -28.73
N GLU A 38 2.34 -37.41 -27.83
CA GLU A 38 2.04 -37.60 -26.41
C GLU A 38 1.46 -36.33 -25.80
N ILE A 39 2.10 -35.16 -26.03
CA ILE A 39 1.63 -33.84 -25.55
C ILE A 39 0.20 -33.52 -26.05
N LYS A 40 -0.15 -33.88 -27.29
CA LYS A 40 -1.50 -33.67 -27.84
C LYS A 40 -2.56 -34.61 -27.27
N THR A 41 -2.20 -35.83 -26.87
CA THR A 41 -3.11 -36.75 -26.18
C THR A 41 -3.49 -36.28 -24.77
N TRP A 42 -2.57 -35.65 -24.03
CA TRP A 42 -2.85 -35.11 -22.69
C TRP A 42 -3.87 -33.96 -22.72
N GLN A 43 -3.81 -33.10 -23.75
CA GLN A 43 -4.76 -31.99 -23.93
C GLN A 43 -6.20 -32.43 -24.22
N ARG A 44 -6.41 -33.61 -24.82
CA ARG A 44 -7.74 -34.13 -25.17
C ARG A 44 -8.54 -34.64 -23.96
N PHE A 45 -7.87 -34.90 -22.83
CA PHE A 45 -8.48 -35.38 -21.58
C PHE A 45 -8.52 -34.32 -20.47
N GLY A 46 -8.18 -33.05 -20.76
CA GLY A 46 -8.24 -31.95 -19.78
C GLY A 46 -7.19 -32.02 -18.67
N LEU A 47 -6.18 -32.89 -18.80
CA LEU A 47 -5.05 -32.99 -17.89
C LEU A 47 -3.99 -31.96 -18.27
N HIS A 48 -4.16 -30.75 -17.75
CA HIS A 48 -3.14 -29.71 -17.80
C HIS A 48 -1.97 -30.08 -16.88
N VAL A 49 -0.75 -29.66 -17.23
CA VAL A 49 0.46 -29.89 -16.43
C VAL A 49 0.28 -29.41 -14.99
N ASP A 50 -0.40 -28.27 -14.80
CA ASP A 50 -0.76 -27.73 -13.48
C ASP A 50 -1.58 -28.71 -12.63
N LEU A 51 -2.45 -29.52 -13.27
CA LEU A 51 -3.28 -30.50 -12.57
C LEU A 51 -2.44 -31.69 -12.09
N VAL A 52 -1.47 -32.12 -12.90
CA VAL A 52 -0.53 -33.19 -12.53
C VAL A 52 0.35 -32.75 -11.37
N GLU A 53 0.82 -31.51 -11.39
CA GLU A 53 1.64 -30.95 -10.31
C GLU A 53 0.85 -30.85 -8.98
N GLN A 54 -0.40 -30.38 -9.05
CA GLN A 54 -1.30 -30.36 -7.88
C GLN A 54 -1.61 -31.76 -7.34
N LEU A 55 -1.80 -32.74 -8.23
CA LEU A 55 -2.07 -34.12 -7.84
C LEU A 55 -0.88 -34.75 -7.11
N VAL A 56 0.34 -34.55 -7.61
CA VAL A 56 1.57 -35.03 -6.95
C VAL A 56 1.73 -34.38 -5.58
N ALA A 57 1.54 -33.07 -5.47
CA ALA A 57 1.62 -32.36 -4.19
C ALA A 57 0.59 -32.87 -3.17
N LEU A 58 -0.65 -33.12 -3.61
CA LEU A 58 -1.69 -33.69 -2.75
C LEU A 58 -1.35 -35.12 -2.32
N TRP A 59 -0.88 -35.96 -3.24
CA TRP A 59 -0.49 -37.33 -2.95
C TRP A 59 0.64 -37.39 -1.93
N GLU A 60 1.68 -36.55 -2.08
CA GLU A 60 2.75 -36.42 -1.09
C GLU A 60 2.27 -35.93 0.27
N ALA A 61 1.29 -35.02 0.30
CA ALA A 61 0.74 -34.51 1.56
C ALA A 61 -0.10 -35.56 2.30
N VAL A 62 -0.81 -36.45 1.57
CA VAL A 62 -1.77 -37.40 2.16
C VAL A 62 -1.18 -38.81 2.35
N ARG A 63 -0.10 -39.18 1.66
CA ARG A 63 0.46 -40.56 1.70
C ARG A 63 0.80 -41.09 3.10
N ASN A 64 1.08 -40.21 4.06
CA ASN A 64 1.43 -40.59 5.43
C ASN A 64 0.28 -40.32 6.43
N VAL A 65 -0.89 -39.88 5.96
CA VAL A 65 -2.07 -39.63 6.79
C VAL A 65 -2.78 -40.97 7.04
N HIS A 66 -2.86 -41.36 8.31
CA HIS A 66 -3.59 -42.54 8.76
C HIS A 66 -4.91 -42.08 9.37
N LEU A 67 -6.03 -42.50 8.79
CA LEU A 67 -7.36 -42.16 9.29
C LEU A 67 -7.78 -43.16 10.36
N ASP A 68 -8.16 -42.67 11.54
CA ASP A 68 -8.78 -43.48 12.58
C ASP A 68 -10.30 -43.41 12.43
N VAL A 69 -10.95 -44.57 12.34
CA VAL A 69 -12.42 -44.67 12.17
C VAL A 69 -13.17 -44.36 13.48
N GLY A 70 -12.47 -44.40 14.62
CA GLY A 70 -13.05 -44.14 15.95
C GLY A 70 -12.95 -42.70 16.43
N GLU A 71 -12.13 -41.85 15.80
CA GLU A 71 -11.94 -40.45 16.21
C GLU A 71 -12.63 -39.48 15.24
N PRO A 72 -13.43 -38.51 15.74
CA PRO A 72 -14.01 -37.48 14.90
C PRO A 72 -12.94 -36.47 14.44
N ASP A 73 -13.06 -36.00 13.20
CA ASP A 73 -12.18 -34.96 12.64
C ASP A 73 -12.15 -33.70 13.51
N GLN A 74 -10.96 -33.12 13.70
CA GLN A 74 -10.76 -31.86 14.41
C GLN A 74 -10.20 -30.79 13.46
N ILE A 75 -10.75 -29.57 13.56
CA ILE A 75 -10.28 -28.42 12.81
C ILE A 75 -9.22 -27.70 13.64
N THR A 76 -7.99 -27.64 13.13
CA THR A 76 -6.85 -27.00 13.82
C THR A 76 -6.35 -25.79 13.04
N TRP A 77 -6.19 -24.66 13.73
CA TRP A 77 -5.69 -23.42 13.15
C TRP A 77 -4.15 -23.42 13.06
N LYS A 78 -3.63 -23.63 11.86
CA LYS A 78 -2.18 -23.79 11.59
C LYS A 78 -1.29 -22.58 11.93
N PHE A 79 -1.87 -21.39 12.13
CA PHE A 79 -1.10 -20.17 12.40
C PHE A 79 -1.00 -19.83 13.90
N THR A 80 -1.31 -20.79 14.78
CA THR A 80 -1.11 -20.67 16.23
C THR A 80 -0.56 -21.98 16.80
N ASN A 81 0.36 -21.90 17.76
CA ASN A 81 0.99 -23.08 18.35
C ASN A 81 0.01 -23.99 19.12
N ASN A 82 -1.08 -23.44 19.64
CA ASN A 82 -2.13 -24.20 20.31
C ASN A 82 -3.21 -24.73 19.35
N GLY A 83 -3.17 -24.36 18.07
CA GLY A 83 -4.17 -24.77 17.09
C GLY A 83 -5.53 -24.06 17.21
N HIS A 84 -5.66 -23.02 18.05
CA HIS A 84 -6.93 -22.30 18.22
C HIS A 84 -7.04 -21.11 17.27
N TYR A 85 -8.17 -21.01 16.60
CA TYR A 85 -8.49 -19.84 15.79
C TYR A 85 -8.72 -18.60 16.66
N THR A 86 -8.18 -17.46 16.23
CA THR A 86 -8.62 -16.13 16.67
C THR A 86 -8.74 -15.19 15.46
N ALA A 87 -9.61 -14.19 15.55
CA ALA A 87 -9.68 -13.15 14.52
C ALA A 87 -8.32 -12.42 14.33
N SER A 88 -7.55 -12.25 15.42
CA SER A 88 -6.21 -11.66 15.38
C SER A 88 -5.22 -12.52 14.60
N SER A 89 -5.19 -13.83 14.83
CA SER A 89 -4.28 -14.74 14.12
C SER A 89 -4.65 -14.87 12.64
N ALA A 90 -5.93 -14.81 12.28
CA ALA A 90 -6.38 -14.74 10.90
C ALA A 90 -5.93 -13.45 10.21
N TYR A 91 -6.08 -12.30 10.87
CA TYR A 91 -5.60 -11.03 10.36
C TYR A 91 -4.07 -11.04 10.13
N HIS A 92 -3.30 -11.56 11.10
CA HIS A 92 -1.86 -11.69 10.93
C HIS A 92 -1.49 -12.62 9.78
N ALA A 93 -2.16 -13.76 9.64
CA ALA A 93 -1.95 -14.69 8.53
C ALA A 93 -2.27 -14.04 7.17
N GLN A 94 -3.34 -13.26 7.08
CA GLN A 94 -3.68 -12.49 5.89
C GLN A 94 -2.63 -11.43 5.55
N CYS A 95 -2.01 -10.84 6.56
CA CYS A 95 -0.96 -9.84 6.40
C CYS A 95 0.47 -10.43 6.40
N CYS A 96 0.63 -11.75 6.43
CA CYS A 96 1.94 -12.38 6.35
C CYS A 96 2.62 -11.99 5.02
N GLY A 97 3.84 -11.47 5.11
CA GLY A 97 4.58 -10.98 3.94
C GLY A 97 4.17 -9.59 3.44
N ALA A 98 3.21 -8.91 4.10
CA ALA A 98 2.90 -7.53 3.76
C ALA A 98 4.12 -6.62 3.99
N PRO A 99 4.43 -5.69 3.07
CA PRO A 99 5.56 -4.79 3.24
C PRO A 99 5.35 -3.90 4.46
N SER A 100 6.41 -3.76 5.28
CA SER A 100 6.37 -2.85 6.42
C SER A 100 6.24 -1.40 5.92
N THR A 101 5.45 -0.60 6.64
CA THR A 101 5.31 0.83 6.35
C THR A 101 5.69 1.66 7.57
N ASN A 102 6.27 2.83 7.32
CA ASN A 102 6.60 3.81 8.36
C ASN A 102 5.40 4.71 8.75
N PHE A 103 4.21 4.47 8.19
CA PHE A 103 3.01 5.30 8.43
C PHE A 103 2.60 5.37 9.91
N ASN A 104 2.85 4.30 10.68
CA ASN A 104 2.63 4.36 12.13
C ASN A 104 3.46 5.49 12.77
N SER A 105 4.73 5.62 12.37
CA SER A 105 5.65 6.64 12.87
C SER A 105 5.36 8.03 12.32
N LEU A 106 4.99 8.12 11.03
CA LEU A 106 4.81 9.38 10.31
C LEU A 106 3.43 10.01 10.49
N ILE A 107 2.38 9.21 10.69
CA ILE A 107 0.97 9.64 10.63
C ILE A 107 0.22 9.27 11.91
N TRP A 108 0.28 8.01 12.34
CA TRP A 108 -0.63 7.50 13.37
C TRP A 108 -0.17 7.81 14.80
N LYS A 109 1.13 7.74 15.09
CA LYS A 109 1.74 8.07 16.39
C LYS A 109 1.75 9.58 16.72
N PRO A 110 2.05 10.49 15.79
CA PRO A 110 2.00 11.94 16.06
C PRO A 110 0.64 12.38 16.58
N TRP A 111 0.61 13.46 17.37
CA TRP A 111 -0.66 14.02 17.82
C TRP A 111 -1.28 14.83 16.68
N ALA A 112 -2.51 14.50 16.32
CA ALA A 112 -3.34 15.26 15.39
C ALA A 112 -4.77 14.73 15.45
N PRO A 113 -5.78 15.56 15.11
CA PRO A 113 -7.15 15.07 14.92
C PRO A 113 -7.20 13.97 13.86
N GLY A 114 -8.08 12.98 14.06
CA GLY A 114 -8.20 11.81 13.16
C GLY A 114 -8.42 12.18 11.68
N LYS A 115 -9.18 13.24 11.41
CA LYS A 115 -9.40 13.76 10.04
C LYS A 115 -8.10 14.18 9.34
N CYS A 116 -7.16 14.79 10.07
CA CYS A 116 -5.87 15.23 9.52
C CYS A 116 -4.98 14.02 9.21
N LYS A 117 -4.97 13.02 10.11
CA LYS A 117 -4.23 11.76 9.93
C LYS A 117 -4.76 10.97 8.72
N PHE A 118 -6.08 10.85 8.61
CA PHE A 118 -6.71 10.16 7.51
C PHE A 118 -6.46 10.87 6.18
N HIS A 119 -6.56 12.20 6.15
CA HIS A 119 -6.19 12.99 4.97
C HIS A 119 -4.73 12.79 4.56
N ALA A 120 -3.80 12.83 5.51
CA ALA A 120 -2.38 12.58 5.26
C ALA A 120 -2.12 11.17 4.69
N TRP A 121 -2.78 10.16 5.25
CA TRP A 121 -2.71 8.79 4.73
C TRP A 121 -3.21 8.69 3.28
N LEU A 122 -4.27 9.40 2.93
CA LEU A 122 -4.76 9.47 1.54
C LEU A 122 -3.80 10.22 0.62
N ILE A 123 -3.31 11.41 1.01
CA ILE A 123 -2.48 12.24 0.12
C ILE A 123 -1.12 11.59 -0.17
N ILE A 124 -0.52 10.91 0.81
CA ILE A 124 0.74 10.16 0.62
C ILE A 124 0.59 9.03 -0.40
N GLN A 125 -0.59 8.41 -0.46
CA GLN A 125 -0.92 7.39 -1.46
C GLN A 125 -1.45 7.99 -2.78
N ASN A 126 -1.36 9.31 -2.93
CA ASN A 126 -1.94 10.05 -4.04
C ASN A 126 -3.44 9.78 -4.20
N ARG A 127 -4.22 9.55 -3.14
CA ARG A 127 -5.66 9.17 -3.19
C ARG A 127 -6.63 10.31 -2.89
N VAL A 128 -6.19 11.56 -3.03
CA VAL A 128 -7.01 12.76 -2.87
C VAL A 128 -7.55 13.27 -4.21
N TRP A 129 -8.58 14.10 -4.19
CA TRP A 129 -9.22 14.64 -5.40
C TRP A 129 -8.48 15.86 -5.96
N THR A 130 -7.30 15.64 -6.50
CA THR A 130 -6.53 16.61 -7.30
C THR A 130 -6.96 16.60 -8.76
N LEU A 131 -6.66 17.68 -9.49
CA LEU A 131 -7.07 17.81 -10.89
C LEU A 131 -6.56 16.66 -11.79
N ASP A 132 -5.31 16.23 -11.64
CA ASP A 132 -4.76 15.08 -12.37
C ASP A 132 -5.62 13.82 -12.20
N ARG A 133 -6.06 13.54 -10.97
CA ARG A 133 -6.92 12.39 -10.66
C ARG A 133 -8.35 12.54 -11.17
N LEU A 134 -8.89 13.75 -11.15
CA LEU A 134 -10.19 14.03 -11.74
C LEU A 134 -10.16 13.86 -13.26
N ALA A 135 -9.07 14.32 -13.90
CA ALA A 135 -8.86 14.18 -15.34
C ALA A 135 -8.83 12.71 -15.78
N THR A 136 -8.17 11.82 -15.03
CA THR A 136 -8.17 10.37 -15.34
C THR A 136 -9.57 9.72 -15.30
N ARG A 137 -10.56 10.40 -14.72
CA ARG A 137 -11.96 9.94 -14.64
C ARG A 137 -12.88 10.68 -15.61
N GLY A 138 -12.33 11.47 -16.53
CA GLY A 138 -13.10 12.24 -17.50
C GLY A 138 -13.80 13.47 -16.93
N TRP A 139 -13.43 13.94 -15.73
CA TRP A 139 -14.02 15.13 -15.14
C TRP A 139 -13.42 16.40 -15.77
N GLN A 140 -14.29 17.25 -16.33
CA GLN A 140 -13.88 18.56 -16.84
C GLN A 140 -13.27 19.41 -15.72
N ASN A 141 -12.15 20.05 -16.02
CA ASN A 141 -11.46 20.94 -15.09
C ASN A 141 -10.74 22.06 -15.82
N ASN A 142 -10.40 23.13 -15.08
CA ASN A 142 -9.79 24.34 -15.61
C ASN A 142 -8.27 24.20 -15.90
N GLY A 143 -7.72 22.97 -15.86
CA GLY A 143 -6.32 22.65 -16.17
C GLY A 143 -5.27 23.14 -15.15
N CYS A 144 -5.59 24.12 -14.31
CA CYS A 144 -4.63 24.79 -13.43
C CYS A 144 -4.97 24.62 -11.95
N CYS A 145 -3.95 24.49 -11.11
CA CYS A 145 -4.05 24.41 -9.66
C CYS A 145 -4.78 25.63 -9.05
N PRO A 146 -5.80 25.44 -8.20
CA PRO A 146 -6.56 26.54 -7.58
C PRO A 146 -5.70 27.48 -6.71
N LEU A 147 -4.57 26.98 -6.19
CA LEU A 147 -3.71 27.75 -5.30
C LEU A 147 -2.77 28.69 -6.07
N CYS A 148 -2.07 28.21 -7.10
CA CYS A 148 -1.09 28.99 -7.86
C CYS A 148 -1.59 29.49 -9.22
N ARG A 149 -2.66 28.90 -9.77
CA ARG A 149 -3.23 29.18 -11.09
C ARG A 149 -2.22 29.12 -12.26
N ARG A 150 -1.19 28.26 -12.15
CA ARG A 150 -0.08 28.19 -13.12
C ARG A 150 0.21 26.79 -13.65
N GLU A 151 0.30 25.82 -12.76
CA GLU A 151 0.67 24.43 -13.11
C GLU A 151 -0.52 23.49 -12.85
N THR A 152 -0.50 22.31 -13.46
CA THR A 152 -1.48 21.25 -13.19
C THR A 152 -1.41 20.82 -11.73
N GLU A 153 -2.57 20.68 -11.08
CA GLU A 153 -2.62 20.20 -9.71
C GLU A 153 -2.39 18.69 -9.65
N THR A 154 -1.27 18.31 -9.03
CA THR A 154 -1.00 16.96 -8.53
C THR A 154 -0.92 16.97 -7.00
N ALA A 155 -0.98 15.81 -6.36
CA ALA A 155 -0.83 15.75 -4.90
C ALA A 155 0.54 16.26 -4.41
N LEU A 156 1.61 15.98 -5.16
CA LEU A 156 2.95 16.51 -4.86
C LEU A 156 3.01 18.03 -5.06
N HIS A 157 2.43 18.54 -6.14
CA HIS A 157 2.33 19.98 -6.36
C HIS A 157 1.61 20.66 -5.21
N HIS A 158 0.46 20.11 -4.80
CA HIS A 158 -0.35 20.64 -3.72
C HIS A 158 0.44 20.81 -2.39
N VAL A 159 1.24 19.80 -2.00
CA VAL A 159 1.93 19.82 -0.68
C VAL A 159 3.34 20.40 -0.70
N ALA A 160 4.02 20.41 -1.86
CA ALA A 160 5.45 20.69 -1.92
C ALA A 160 5.85 21.72 -2.99
N THR A 161 5.43 21.53 -4.25
CA THR A 161 6.02 22.31 -5.36
C THR A 161 5.22 23.57 -5.72
N CYS A 162 3.94 23.64 -5.34
CA CYS A 162 3.08 24.79 -5.58
C CYS A 162 3.66 26.08 -5.00
N ARG A 163 3.74 27.15 -5.81
CA ARG A 163 4.25 28.46 -5.38
C ARG A 163 3.57 28.99 -4.12
N TYR A 164 2.25 28.83 -4.00
CA TYR A 164 1.51 29.24 -2.81
C TYR A 164 1.92 28.41 -1.59
N THR A 165 1.97 27.09 -1.74
CA THR A 165 2.39 26.15 -0.69
C THR A 165 3.84 26.38 -0.25
N LYS A 166 4.78 26.58 -1.18
CA LYS A 166 6.18 26.92 -0.85
C LYS A 166 6.26 28.18 0.01
N ARG A 167 5.47 29.21 -0.32
CA ARG A 167 5.42 30.44 0.49
C ARG A 167 4.89 30.19 1.90
N ILE A 168 3.91 29.30 2.07
CA ILE A 168 3.44 28.88 3.40
C ILE A 168 4.55 28.18 4.18
N TRP A 169 5.24 27.23 3.57
CA TRP A 169 6.34 26.52 4.23
C TRP A 169 7.49 27.43 4.64
N HIS A 170 7.87 28.39 3.79
CA HIS A 170 8.84 29.44 4.13
C HIS A 170 8.40 30.30 5.33
N LEU A 171 7.12 30.64 5.41
CA LEU A 171 6.60 31.40 6.54
C LEU A 171 6.53 30.55 7.83
N VAL A 172 6.24 29.25 7.69
CA VAL A 172 6.23 28.30 8.80
C VAL A 172 7.65 28.06 9.31
N SER A 173 8.64 27.84 8.44
CA SER A 173 10.05 27.64 8.81
C SER A 173 10.59 28.84 9.59
N ALA A 174 10.31 30.06 9.11
CA ALA A 174 10.66 31.30 9.80
C ALA A 174 9.94 31.43 11.16
N TRP A 175 8.67 31.03 11.24
CA TRP A 175 7.91 31.07 12.48
C TRP A 175 8.47 30.11 13.54
N VAL A 176 8.73 28.85 13.19
CA VAL A 176 9.25 27.86 14.17
C VAL A 176 10.75 27.96 14.40
N GLY A 177 11.47 28.77 13.61
CA GLY A 177 12.91 28.99 13.76
C GLY A 177 13.79 27.88 13.18
N TYR A 178 13.27 27.05 12.27
CA TYR A 178 14.00 25.95 11.65
C TYR A 178 14.12 26.16 10.14
N GLN A 179 15.23 26.78 9.70
CA GLN A 179 15.50 27.07 8.29
C GLN A 179 15.55 25.81 7.41
N GLN A 180 15.92 24.66 7.96
CA GLN A 180 15.96 23.38 7.25
C GLN A 180 14.58 22.91 6.77
N MET A 181 13.51 23.51 7.27
CA MET A 181 12.15 23.27 6.79
C MET A 181 11.77 24.15 5.59
N ASP A 182 12.59 25.13 5.24
CA ASP A 182 12.35 26.00 4.10
C ASP A 182 12.43 25.21 2.78
N PRO A 183 11.50 25.42 1.83
CA PRO A 183 11.59 24.83 0.51
C PRO A 183 12.86 25.13 -0.28
N THR A 184 13.66 26.15 0.10
CA THR A 184 15.00 26.37 -0.48
C THR A 184 16.00 25.27 -0.15
N GLU A 185 15.80 24.57 0.97
CA GLU A 185 16.67 23.51 1.47
C GLU A 185 16.21 22.12 0.99
N TRP A 186 15.09 22.02 0.27
CA TRP A 186 14.53 20.75 -0.11
C TRP A 186 15.15 20.21 -1.40
N GLU A 187 15.55 18.95 -1.35
CA GLU A 187 15.82 18.17 -2.55
C GLU A 187 14.53 17.93 -3.35
N GLU A 188 14.69 17.77 -4.66
CA GLU A 188 13.57 17.44 -5.53
C GLU A 188 13.01 16.05 -5.22
N ALA A 189 11.74 16.00 -4.82
CA ALA A 189 11.04 14.76 -4.54
C ALA A 189 10.22 14.32 -5.76
N GLN A 190 10.20 13.02 -6.03
CA GLN A 190 9.44 12.42 -7.15
C GLN A 190 8.03 11.97 -6.73
N SER A 191 7.75 11.94 -5.42
CA SER A 191 6.45 11.52 -4.90
C SER A 191 6.11 12.22 -3.58
N VAL A 192 4.82 12.25 -3.24
CA VAL A 192 4.37 12.75 -1.93
C VAL A 192 5.00 11.95 -0.79
N LYS A 193 5.13 10.63 -0.95
CA LYS A 193 5.76 9.76 0.06
C LYS A 193 7.20 10.18 0.33
N GLN A 194 8.01 10.32 -0.72
CA GLN A 194 9.42 10.73 -0.59
C GLN A 194 9.54 12.12 0.04
N TRP A 195 8.75 13.09 -0.44
CA TRP A 195 8.73 14.43 0.15
C TRP A 195 8.36 14.39 1.64
N TRP A 196 7.32 13.63 2.00
CA TRP A 196 6.87 13.50 3.38
C TRP A 196 7.94 12.85 4.27
N GLU A 197 8.63 11.82 3.78
CA GLU A 197 9.73 11.17 4.49
C GLU A 197 10.89 12.12 4.72
N ASN A 198 11.25 12.94 3.73
CA ASN A 198 12.32 13.94 3.84
C ASN A 198 11.97 15.01 4.88
N ILE A 199 10.81 15.66 4.74
CA ILE A 199 10.40 16.74 5.66
C ILE A 199 10.10 16.23 7.07
N ALA A 200 9.58 15.00 7.24
CA ALA A 200 9.31 14.45 8.57
C ALA A 200 10.56 13.97 9.33
N ASN A 201 11.70 13.91 8.63
CA ASN A 201 12.98 13.48 9.18
C ASN A 201 14.07 14.56 9.04
N THR A 202 13.68 15.83 8.81
CA THR A 202 14.60 16.96 8.75
C THR A 202 15.59 16.94 9.94
N PRO A 203 16.91 16.98 9.67
CA PRO A 203 17.93 16.98 10.71
C PRO A 203 17.75 18.14 11.68
N SER A 204 18.12 17.91 12.96
CA SER A 204 18.11 18.93 14.02
C SER A 204 16.74 19.50 14.40
N VAL A 205 15.64 19.03 13.81
CA VAL A 205 14.27 19.43 14.18
C VAL A 205 13.61 18.34 15.05
N PRO A 206 12.94 18.69 16.16
CA PRO A 206 12.23 17.73 17.00
C PRO A 206 11.13 16.95 16.26
N LYS A 207 11.45 15.71 15.83
CA LYS A 207 10.61 14.88 14.93
C LYS A 207 9.15 14.71 15.38
N LYS A 208 8.90 14.54 16.69
CA LYS A 208 7.52 14.32 17.20
C LYS A 208 6.63 15.56 17.03
N GLY A 209 7.18 16.74 17.31
CA GLY A 209 6.49 18.02 17.08
C GLY A 209 6.33 18.29 15.60
N LEU A 210 7.42 18.12 14.84
CA LEU A 210 7.49 18.36 13.41
C LEU A 210 6.42 17.55 12.64
N ARG A 211 6.27 16.26 12.93
CA ARG A 211 5.25 15.43 12.28
C ARG A 211 3.83 15.90 12.58
N SER A 212 3.57 16.42 13.78
CA SER A 212 2.27 16.99 14.14
C SER A 212 2.04 18.30 13.37
N LEU A 213 3.08 19.13 13.24
CA LEU A 213 3.03 20.37 12.46
C LEU A 213 2.82 20.10 10.97
N ILE A 214 3.49 19.11 10.38
CA ILE A 214 3.29 18.74 8.97
C ILE A 214 1.84 18.35 8.70
N LEU A 215 1.25 17.53 9.58
CA LEU A 215 -0.16 17.14 9.49
C LEU A 215 -1.09 18.36 9.50
N LEU A 216 -0.80 19.34 10.37
CA LEU A 216 -1.57 20.59 10.45
C LEU A 216 -1.43 21.44 9.18
N VAL A 217 -0.20 21.72 8.75
CA VAL A 217 0.07 22.59 7.59
C VAL A 217 -0.55 22.01 6.32
N VAL A 218 -0.35 20.72 6.06
CA VAL A 218 -0.95 20.05 4.89
C VAL A 218 -2.47 20.11 4.95
N TRP A 219 -3.06 19.93 6.14
CA TRP A 219 -4.51 20.01 6.31
C TRP A 219 -5.06 21.42 6.07
N GLU A 220 -4.40 22.47 6.57
CA GLU A 220 -4.82 23.86 6.32
C GLU A 220 -4.70 24.25 4.85
N ILE A 221 -3.63 23.80 4.16
CA ILE A 221 -3.48 24.00 2.71
C ILE A 221 -4.63 23.30 1.95
N TRP A 222 -4.96 22.07 2.33
CA TRP A 222 -6.08 21.34 1.73
C TRP A 222 -7.43 22.05 1.94
N LYS A 223 -7.68 22.57 3.15
CA LYS A 223 -8.87 23.37 3.42
C LYS A 223 -8.92 24.64 2.58
N GLU A 224 -7.81 25.37 2.47
CA GLU A 224 -7.74 26.57 1.63
C GLU A 224 -8.01 26.24 0.15
N ARG A 225 -7.40 25.17 -0.38
CA ARG A 225 -7.65 24.71 -1.74
C ARG A 225 -9.13 24.42 -1.98
N ASN A 226 -9.77 23.70 -1.06
CA ASN A 226 -11.20 23.38 -1.18
C ASN A 226 -12.07 24.65 -1.06
N ARG A 227 -11.72 25.58 -0.18
CA ARG A 227 -12.41 26.86 -0.04
C ARG A 227 -12.42 27.67 -1.33
N ARG A 228 -11.31 27.66 -2.08
CA ARG A 228 -11.23 28.34 -3.39
C ARG A 228 -12.13 27.69 -4.44
N ILE A 229 -12.28 26.38 -4.41
CA ILE A 229 -13.11 25.65 -5.37
C ILE A 229 -14.60 25.78 -5.04
N PHE A 230 -14.99 25.51 -3.79
CA PHE A 230 -16.39 25.36 -3.42
C PHE A 230 -17.03 26.67 -2.94
N ASP A 231 -16.26 27.53 -2.27
CA ASP A 231 -16.77 28.80 -1.71
C ASP A 231 -16.34 30.01 -2.53
N HIS A 232 -15.48 29.83 -3.53
CA HIS A 232 -14.86 30.90 -4.33
C HIS A 232 -14.17 31.99 -3.49
N LYS A 233 -13.64 31.59 -2.32
CA LYS A 233 -12.93 32.48 -1.38
C LYS A 233 -11.47 32.08 -1.24
N GLU A 234 -10.57 33.05 -1.37
CA GLU A 234 -9.12 32.86 -1.20
C GLU A 234 -8.55 33.75 -0.09
N VAL A 235 -7.51 33.29 0.58
CA VAL A 235 -6.73 34.12 1.51
C VAL A 235 -5.27 34.24 1.06
N ALA A 236 -4.69 35.39 1.36
CA ALA A 236 -3.25 35.57 1.26
C ALA A 236 -2.51 34.66 2.26
N THR A 237 -1.26 34.35 1.96
CA THR A 237 -0.46 33.37 2.72
C THR A 237 -0.29 33.74 4.19
N ASN A 238 -0.24 35.04 4.51
CA ASN A 238 -0.11 35.52 5.89
C ASN A 238 -1.36 35.21 6.74
N PHE A 239 -2.56 35.29 6.16
CA PHE A 239 -3.79 34.93 6.87
C PHE A 239 -3.89 33.42 7.09
N LEU A 240 -3.47 32.61 6.11
CA LEU A 240 -3.41 31.16 6.31
C LEU A 240 -2.37 30.80 7.38
N LEU A 241 -1.22 31.49 7.42
CA LEU A 241 -0.24 31.33 8.49
C LEU A 241 -0.84 31.67 9.85
N MET A 242 -1.59 32.78 9.99
CA MET A 242 -2.26 33.11 11.26
C MET A 242 -3.19 31.99 11.70
N LYS A 243 -3.99 31.45 10.79
CA LYS A 243 -4.87 30.30 11.07
C LYS A 243 -4.09 29.05 11.49
N ILE A 244 -2.97 28.75 10.82
CA ILE A 244 -2.07 27.65 11.22
C ILE A 244 -1.55 27.87 12.64
N LYS A 245 -1.14 29.09 13.00
CA LYS A 245 -0.66 29.41 14.36
C LYS A 245 -1.76 29.23 15.40
N GLU A 246 -2.96 29.74 15.13
CA GLU A 246 -4.13 29.59 16.00
C GLU A 246 -4.48 28.12 16.23
N GLU A 247 -4.57 27.33 15.17
CA GLU A 247 -4.84 25.89 15.26
C GLU A 247 -3.71 25.14 15.98
N ALA A 248 -2.44 25.49 15.75
CA ALA A 248 -1.32 24.89 16.46
C ALA A 248 -1.39 25.15 17.98
N SER A 249 -1.80 26.36 18.38
CA SER A 249 -2.04 26.71 19.78
C SER A 249 -3.21 25.91 20.37
N LEU A 250 -4.32 25.77 19.64
CA LEU A 250 -5.44 24.94 20.06
C LEU A 250 -5.03 23.46 20.20
N TRP A 251 -4.23 22.94 19.27
CA TRP A 251 -3.69 21.58 19.33
C TRP A 251 -2.79 21.39 20.56
N ALA A 252 -1.93 22.37 20.85
CA ALA A 252 -1.08 22.37 22.03
C ALA A 252 -1.90 22.35 23.34
N LEU A 253 -2.96 23.16 23.42
CA LEU A 253 -3.90 23.17 24.55
C LEU A 253 -4.67 21.84 24.68
N ALA A 254 -5.05 21.23 23.57
CA ALA A 254 -5.74 19.95 23.52
C ALA A 254 -4.84 18.71 23.77
N GLY A 255 -3.55 18.92 24.06
CA GLY A 255 -2.63 17.85 24.48
C GLY A 255 -1.51 17.51 23.50
N ALA A 256 -1.30 18.28 22.43
CA ALA A 256 -0.17 18.14 21.51
C ALA A 256 1.16 18.61 22.14
N LYS A 257 1.61 17.99 23.23
CA LYS A 257 2.78 18.42 24.03
C LYS A 257 4.04 18.63 23.18
N ARG A 258 4.32 17.71 22.25
CA ARG A 258 5.51 17.79 21.37
C ARG A 258 5.43 18.88 20.32
N LEU A 259 4.22 19.26 19.90
CA LEU A 259 4.01 20.42 19.03
C LEU A 259 4.21 21.71 19.83
N ARG A 260 3.73 21.76 21.08
CA ARG A 260 3.93 22.88 22.00
C ARG A 260 5.41 23.19 22.27
N GLU A 261 6.23 22.15 22.38
CA GLU A 261 7.70 22.26 22.52
C GLU A 261 8.37 22.83 21.25
N LEU A 262 7.76 22.66 20.08
CA LEU A 262 8.31 23.09 18.79
C LEU A 262 7.93 24.53 18.43
N ILE A 263 6.69 24.93 18.72
CA ILE A 263 6.20 26.26 18.35
C ILE A 263 6.65 27.30 19.37
N PRO A 264 7.03 28.52 18.94
CA PRO A 264 7.33 29.60 19.87
C PRO A 264 6.13 29.87 20.77
N HIS A 265 6.39 30.08 22.06
CA HIS A 265 5.36 30.59 22.96
C HIS A 265 4.98 31.99 22.50
N SER A 266 3.71 32.18 22.14
CA SER A 266 3.14 33.50 21.99
C SER A 266 3.34 34.24 23.30
N VAL A 267 4.22 35.25 23.29
CA VAL A 267 4.30 36.27 24.34
C VAL A 267 2.97 37.01 24.39
#